data_AF-A0A6P0I2J8-F1
#
_entry.id   AF-A0A6P0I2J8-F1
#
_cell.length_a   1.000
_cell.length_b   1.000
_cell.length_c   1.000
_cell.angle_alpha   90.00
_cell.angle_beta   90.00
_cell.angle_gamma   90.00
#
_symmetry.space_group_name_H-M   'P 1'
#
loop_
_entity.id
_entity.type
_entity.pdbx_description
1 polymer ?
#
loop_
_entity_poly.entity_id
_entity_poly.type
_entity_poly.pdbx_seq_one_letter_code
_entity_poly.pdbx_strand_id
1 'polypeptide(L)' 'MKAYIKLEGNATNDDSESLKELANLIRKDCNLSVEIEETKPESGDKDGGLAIAIAYNYNHRN' A
#
# COMPACT_ATOMS: atom_id res chain seq x y z
N MET A 1 1.41 -9.32 11.52
CA MET A 1 1.69 -7.90 11.23
C MET A 1 1.10 -7.58 9.87
N LYS A 2 0.60 -6.36 9.66
CA LYS A 2 -0.10 -5.99 8.43
C LYS A 2 0.60 -4.79 7.77
N ALA A 3 0.55 -4.73 6.45
CA ALA A 3 1.00 -3.58 5.68
C ALA A 3 -0.16 -3.05 4.83
N TYR A 4 -0.19 -1.75 4.65
CA TYR A 4 -1.19 -1.00 3.91
C TYR A 4 -0.47 -0.17 2.87
N ILE A 5 -0.90 -0.29 1.63
CA ILE A 5 -0.37 0.49 0.52
C ILE A 5 -1.54 1.32 -0.03
N LYS A 6 -1.42 2.64 0.03
CA LYS A 6 -2.40 3.57 -0.52
C LYS A 6 -1.78 4.32 -1.68
N LEU A 7 -2.51 4.33 -2.79
CA LEU A 7 -2.16 5.09 -3.98
C LEU A 7 -3.16 6.23 -4.15
N GLU A 8 -2.63 7.45 -4.19
CA GLU A 8 -3.42 8.67 -4.35
C GLU A 8 -3.06 9.32 -5.69
N GLY A 9 -4.08 9.75 -6.44
CA GLY A 9 -3.90 10.51 -7.68
C GLY A 9 -4.10 9.69 -8.95
N ASN A 10 -3.65 10.23 -10.07
CA ASN A 10 -3.86 9.66 -11.40
C ASN A 10 -2.84 8.54 -11.69
N ALA A 11 -2.98 7.43 -10.96
CA ALA A 11 -2.18 6.24 -11.16
C ALA A 11 -2.29 5.74 -12.60
N THR A 12 -1.15 5.57 -13.26
CA THR A 12 -1.12 4.93 -14.57
C THR A 12 -1.21 3.41 -14.40
N ASN A 13 -1.57 2.68 -15.47
CA ASN A 13 -1.61 1.22 -15.41
C ASN A 13 -0.25 0.61 -15.00
N ASP A 14 0.86 1.23 -15.40
CA ASP A 14 2.23 0.83 -15.03
C ASP A 14 2.51 0.99 -13.52
N ASP A 15 1.98 2.06 -12.91
CA ASP A 15 2.09 2.28 -11.45
C ASP A 15 1.33 1.18 -10.69
N SER A 16 0.14 0.81 -11.15
CA SER A 16 -0.66 -0.27 -10.56
C SER A 16 0.01 -1.65 -10.69
N GLU A 17 0.79 -1.93 -11.75
CA GLU A 17 1.56 -3.19 -11.86
C GLU A 17 2.74 -3.22 -10.89
N SER A 18 3.53 -2.15 -10.83
CA SER A 18 4.67 -2.03 -9.92
C SER A 18 4.24 -2.16 -8.45
N LEU A 19 3.06 -1.66 -8.10
CA LEU A 19 2.51 -1.79 -6.74
C LEU A 19 2.05 -3.19 -6.41
N LYS A 20 1.51 -3.93 -7.37
CA LYS A 20 1.16 -5.35 -7.19
C LYS A 20 2.43 -6.18 -6.97
N GLU A 21 3.51 -5.87 -7.68
CA GLU A 21 4.81 -6.51 -7.44
C GLU A 21 5.34 -6.20 -6.04
N LEU A 22 5.33 -4.92 -5.63
CA LEU A 22 5.75 -4.51 -4.29
C LEU A 22 4.91 -5.21 -3.20
N ALA A 23 3.59 -5.26 -3.35
CA ALA A 23 2.71 -5.96 -2.41
C ALA A 23 3.02 -7.46 -2.34
N ASN A 24 3.34 -8.10 -3.47
CA ASN A 24 3.73 -9.50 -3.52
C ASN A 24 5.07 -9.76 -2.84
N LEU A 25 6.06 -8.86 -3.01
CA LEU A 25 7.35 -8.94 -2.31
C LEU A 25 7.15 -8.81 -0.80
N ILE A 26 6.37 -7.84 -0.34
CA ILE A 26 6.09 -7.65 1.10
C ILE A 26 5.35 -8.88 1.67
N ARG A 27 4.44 -9.51 0.91
CA ARG A 27 3.77 -10.74 1.33
C ARG A 27 4.73 -11.92 1.45
N LYS A 28 5.62 -12.10 0.48
CA LYS A 28 6.54 -13.25 0.43
C LYS A 28 7.71 -13.10 1.39
N ASP A 29 8.41 -11.97 1.33
CA ASP A 29 9.69 -11.79 2.00
C ASP A 29 9.50 -11.38 3.47
N CYS A 30 8.47 -10.58 3.76
CA CYS A 30 8.18 -10.12 5.11
C CYS A 30 7.10 -10.96 5.82
N ASN A 31 6.48 -11.92 5.13
CA ASN A 31 5.35 -12.72 5.62
C ASN A 31 4.22 -11.85 6.22
N LEU A 32 3.95 -10.70 5.59
CA LEU A 32 2.94 -9.74 6.02
C LEU A 32 1.68 -9.85 5.16
N SER A 33 0.52 -9.65 5.78
CA SER A 33 -0.71 -9.42 5.00
C SER A 33 -0.69 -7.99 4.48
N VAL A 34 -0.86 -7.81 3.16
CA VAL A 34 -0.87 -6.50 2.50
C VAL A 34 -2.28 -6.18 2.00
N GLU A 35 -2.79 -5.00 2.33
CA GLU A 35 -4.03 -4.43 1.79
C GLU A 35 -3.66 -3.24 0.87
N ILE A 36 -4.24 -3.19 -0.34
CA ILE A 36 -3.98 -2.13 -1.33
C ILE A 36 -5.26 -1.33 -1.51
N GLU A 37 -5.16 -0.01 -1.37
CA GLU A 37 -6.26 0.93 -1.60
C GLU A 37 -5.88 1.88 -2.76
N GLU A 38 -6.67 1.84 -3.83
CA GLU A 38 -6.53 2.76 -4.97
C GLU A 38 -7.61 3.84 -4.86
N THR A 39 -7.18 5.08 -4.65
CA THR A 39 -8.10 6.23 -4.58
C THR A 39 -8.04 7.04 -5.87
N LYS A 40 -9.22 7.38 -6.42
CA LYS A 40 -9.30 8.25 -7.61
C LYS A 40 -8.81 9.65 -7.23
N PRO A 41 -8.15 10.37 -8.16
CA PRO A 41 -7.78 11.76 -7.92
C PRO A 41 -9.04 12.59 -7.63
N GLU A 42 -9.09 13.23 -6.47
CA GLU A 42 -10.09 14.27 -6.22
C GLU A 42 -9.72 15.54 -7.00
N SER A 43 -10.73 16.25 -7.50
CA SER A 43 -10.52 17.42 -8.35
C SER A 43 -9.90 18.55 -7.55
N GLY A 44 -8.59 18.76 -7.73
CA GLY A 44 -7.80 19.76 -7.01
C GLY A 44 -6.51 19.22 -6.37
N ASP A 45 -6.29 17.90 -6.42
CA ASP A 45 -5.15 17.28 -5.75
C ASP A 45 -3.84 17.27 -6.56
N LYS A 46 -2.76 17.36 -5.78
CA LYS A 46 -1.35 17.47 -6.18
C LYS A 46 -0.87 16.20 -6.91
N ASP A 47 0.28 16.32 -7.57
CA ASP A 47 1.03 15.21 -8.19
C ASP A 47 0.86 13.91 -7.39
N GLY A 48 0.52 12.82 -8.10
CA GLY A 48 0.20 11.53 -7.49
C GLY A 48 1.27 11.06 -6.48
N GLY A 49 0.83 10.29 -5.48
CA GLY A 49 1.65 9.91 -4.34
C GLY A 49 1.45 8.46 -3.90
N LEU A 50 2.51 7.88 -3.35
CA LEU A 50 2.51 6.54 -2.75
C LEU A 50 2.69 6.65 -1.24
N ALA A 51 1.75 6.08 -0.48
CA ALA A 51 1.84 5.95 0.97
C ALA A 51 1.90 4.48 1.38
N ILE A 52 2.86 4.12 2.24
CA ILE A 52 2.99 2.77 2.80
C ILE A 52 2.96 2.87 4.33
N ALA A 53 2.05 2.15 4.96
CA ALA A 53 1.96 2.04 6.41
C ALA A 53 2.12 0.59 6.87
N ILE A 54 2.87 0.37 7.94
CA ILE A 54 3.07 -0.97 8.52
C ILE A 54 2.55 -0.97 9.95
N ALA A 55 1.56 -1.82 10.23
CA ALA A 55 0.94 -1.97 11.52
C ALA A 55 1.43 -3.24 12.23
N TYR A 56 2.13 -3.04 13.36
CA TYR A 56 2.50 -4.10 14.27
C TYR A 56 1.44 -4.24 15.36
N ASN A 57 0.72 -5.38 15.37
CA ASN A 57 -0.15 -5.72 16.50
C ASN A 57 0.69 -6.42 17.58
N TYR A 58 1.10 -5.66 18.60
CA TYR A 58 1.75 -6.22 19.78
C TYR A 58 0.68 -6.79 20.72
N ASN A 59 0.52 -8.11 20.72
CA ASN A 59 -0.28 -8.80 21.75
C ASN A 59 0.59 -8.98 23.00
N HIS A 60 0.48 -8.07 23.97
CA HIS A 60 1.06 -8.24 25.29
C HIS A 60 0.23 -9.29 26.05
N ARG A 61 0.64 -10.56 26.02
CA ARG A 61 0.11 -11.57 26.94
C ARG A 61 0.80 -11.40 28.29
N ASN A 62 0.02 -10.98 29.28
CA ASN A 62 0.39 -10.96 30.69
C ASN A 62 0.33 -12.38 31.27
#